data_AF-A0A484GVI4-F1
#
_entry.id   AF-A0A484GVI4-F1
#
_cell.length_a   1.000
_cell.length_b   1.000
_cell.length_c   1.000
_cell.angle_alpha   90.00
_cell.angle_beta   90.00
_cell.angle_gamma   90.00
#
_symmetry.space_group_name_H-M   'P 1'
#
loop_
_entity.id
_entity.type
_entity.pdbx_description
1 polymer ?
#
loop_
_entity_poly.entity_id
_entity_poly.type
_entity_poly.pdbx_seq_one_letter_code
_entity_poly.pdbx_strand_id
1 'polypeptide(L)'
;VPRKAGNAEEAEAGAEESGPEESHPEEPCSRQELEAGRSWPMLRSVNTREPSQVIFYNRSPRVVLPVCLNFDGEVQPYLTLPPSTGRRIHSYRGHLWVFLDAGTSDGLLVNQTELFVPSLNVDGQPIFANITLPVYTLKQWCLQVVRSLVKPEDYRRLDIARSLYEDLEDHPNVSKDLERLPQEHIENQWMAEETEDFN
;
A
#
# COMPACT_ATOMS: atom_id res chain seq x y z
N VAL A 1 73.04 -47.17 22.54
CA VAL A 1 72.89 -48.21 21.49
C VAL A 1 71.68 -49.05 21.82
N PRO A 2 70.70 -49.26 20.93
CA PRO A 2 70.32 -48.49 19.74
C PRO A 2 69.35 -47.35 20.20
N ARG A 3 68.15 -46.99 19.69
CA ARG A 3 67.37 -47.27 18.44
C ARG A 3 66.39 -46.11 18.12
N LYS A 4 65.76 -46.19 16.93
CA LYS A 4 64.59 -45.47 16.38
C LYS A 4 63.24 -46.06 16.90
N ALA A 5 62.03 -45.50 16.71
CA ALA A 5 61.46 -44.24 16.15
C ALA A 5 59.96 -44.14 16.64
N GLY A 6 59.11 -43.14 16.34
CA GLY A 6 59.15 -42.01 15.39
C GLY A 6 58.03 -40.96 15.62
N ASN A 7 57.67 -40.19 14.59
CA ASN A 7 56.84 -38.96 14.67
C ASN A 7 55.43 -39.10 15.23
N ALA A 8 54.94 -37.99 15.79
CA ALA A 8 53.55 -37.57 15.83
C ALA A 8 53.46 -36.03 15.69
N GLU A 9 53.24 -35.56 14.46
CA GLU A 9 52.56 -34.29 14.17
C GLU A 9 51.04 -34.44 14.51
N GLU A 10 50.22 -33.41 14.74
CA GLU A 10 50.45 -31.96 14.80
C GLU A 10 49.46 -31.33 15.81
N ALA A 11 49.36 -29.99 15.87
CA ALA A 11 48.46 -29.27 16.78
C ALA A 11 47.31 -28.55 16.04
N GLU A 12 46.20 -28.30 16.73
CA GLU A 12 45.15 -27.24 16.63
C GLU A 12 44.19 -27.57 17.82
N ALA A 13 43.65 -26.66 18.64
CA ALA A 13 42.82 -25.47 18.39
C ALA A 13 41.46 -25.82 17.74
N GLY A 14 40.31 -25.34 18.22
CA GLY A 14 40.00 -24.59 19.45
C GLY A 14 38.58 -24.92 19.93
N ALA A 15 38.13 -24.36 21.06
CA ALA A 15 36.79 -24.64 21.59
C ALA A 15 35.76 -23.62 21.08
N GLU A 16 34.70 -24.11 20.42
CA GLU A 16 33.49 -23.34 20.11
C GLU A 16 32.31 -23.88 20.91
N GLU A 17 31.66 -23.01 21.67
CA GLU A 17 30.19 -22.84 21.65
C GLU A 17 29.89 -21.37 21.97
N SER A 18 29.04 -20.75 21.17
CA SER A 18 28.46 -19.43 21.42
C SER A 18 26.93 -19.56 21.42
N GLY A 19 26.27 -18.70 22.21
CA GLY A 19 24.84 -18.86 22.49
C GLY A 19 23.91 -18.62 21.29
N PRO A 20 22.63 -19.01 21.42
CA PRO A 20 21.66 -18.89 20.33
C PRO A 20 21.23 -17.44 20.10
N GLU A 21 21.28 -16.98 18.84
CA GLU A 21 20.51 -15.82 18.38
C GLU A 21 19.07 -16.24 18.05
N GLU A 22 18.09 -15.39 18.37
CA GLU A 22 16.68 -15.68 18.07
C GLU A 22 16.37 -15.39 16.60
N SER A 23 16.06 -16.44 15.84
CA SER A 23 15.70 -16.34 14.42
C SER A 23 14.29 -15.78 14.23
N HIS A 24 14.18 -14.61 13.58
CA HIS A 24 12.91 -14.12 13.04
C HIS A 24 12.33 -15.14 12.03
N PRO A 25 11.02 -15.45 12.06
CA PRO A 25 10.42 -16.39 11.12
C PRO A 25 10.10 -15.72 9.77
N GLU A 26 10.72 -16.20 8.69
CA GLU A 26 10.28 -15.94 7.32
C GLU A 26 9.42 -17.10 6.79
N GLU A 27 8.33 -16.75 6.08
CA GLU A 27 7.53 -17.63 5.20
C GLU A 27 6.76 -18.79 5.90
N PRO A 28 5.61 -19.23 5.33
CA PRO A 28 5.63 -20.09 4.14
C PRO A 28 4.70 -19.62 3.00
N CYS A 29 5.26 -19.21 1.87
CA CYS A 29 4.53 -19.23 0.60
C CYS A 29 4.21 -20.69 0.22
N SER A 30 2.93 -21.04 0.07
CA SER A 30 2.53 -22.43 -0.21
C SER A 30 1.24 -22.55 -1.04
N ARG A 31 1.40 -22.28 -2.34
CA ARG A 31 0.79 -23.02 -3.47
C ARG A 31 -0.65 -23.55 -3.30
N GLN A 32 -1.60 -22.87 -3.95
CA GLN A 32 -2.56 -23.55 -4.85
C GLN A 32 -3.18 -22.59 -5.87
N GLU A 33 -2.93 -22.84 -7.16
CA GLU A 33 -3.70 -22.28 -8.28
C GLU A 33 -4.81 -23.28 -8.64
N LEU A 34 -6.08 -22.88 -8.55
CA LEU A 34 -7.21 -23.49 -9.26
C LEU A 34 -8.29 -22.44 -9.55
N GLU A 35 -9.08 -22.66 -10.59
CA GLU A 35 -9.98 -21.66 -11.16
C GLU A 35 -11.21 -21.34 -10.31
N ALA A 36 -11.62 -20.06 -10.32
CA ALA A 36 -12.95 -19.61 -9.90
C ALA A 36 -13.58 -18.79 -11.04
N GLY A 37 -14.82 -19.14 -11.43
CA GLY A 37 -15.44 -18.60 -12.64
C GLY A 37 -15.96 -17.17 -12.48
N ARG A 38 -15.52 -16.27 -13.37
CA ARG A 38 -16.07 -14.91 -13.63
C ARG A 38 -16.62 -14.16 -12.41
N SER A 39 -15.86 -14.09 -11.32
CA SER A 39 -15.84 -12.85 -10.54
C SER A 39 -15.32 -11.72 -11.44
N TRP A 40 -15.88 -10.53 -11.33
CA TRP A 40 -15.26 -9.32 -11.89
C TRP A 40 -13.83 -9.21 -11.35
N PRO A 41 -12.85 -8.68 -12.12
CA PRO A 41 -11.45 -8.66 -11.70
C PRO A 41 -11.28 -7.73 -10.49
N MET A 42 -11.38 -8.33 -9.29
CA MET A 42 -11.27 -7.61 -8.02
C MET A 42 -9.89 -6.99 -7.92
N LEU A 43 -9.85 -5.73 -7.51
CA LEU A 43 -8.66 -4.89 -7.56
C LEU A 43 -7.56 -5.50 -6.65
N ARG A 44 -6.44 -5.92 -7.24
CA ARG A 44 -5.41 -6.71 -6.54
C ARG A 44 -4.04 -6.58 -7.17
N SER A 45 -2.99 -6.83 -6.39
CA SER A 45 -1.60 -6.81 -6.89
C SER A 45 -1.30 -8.00 -7.79
N VAL A 46 -0.39 -7.81 -8.75
CA VAL A 46 0.16 -8.88 -9.59
C VAL A 46 1.53 -9.32 -9.05
N ASN A 47 1.70 -10.61 -8.78
CA ASN A 47 2.97 -11.19 -8.30
C ASN A 47 3.98 -11.36 -9.45
N THR A 48 4.50 -10.24 -9.96
CA THR A 48 5.52 -10.22 -11.04
C THR A 48 6.89 -10.72 -10.55
N ARG A 49 7.17 -10.60 -9.25
CA ARG A 49 8.50 -10.78 -8.62
C ARG A 49 9.60 -9.84 -9.15
N GLU A 50 9.24 -8.84 -9.96
CA GLU A 50 10.14 -7.84 -10.51
C GLU A 50 10.23 -6.64 -9.56
N PRO A 51 11.34 -6.44 -8.84
CA PRO A 51 11.42 -5.42 -7.79
C PRO A 51 11.38 -4.00 -8.36
N SER A 52 10.70 -3.11 -7.64
CA SER A 52 10.57 -1.69 -7.96
C SER A 52 10.86 -0.85 -6.72
N GLN A 53 11.90 -0.01 -6.81
CA GLN A 53 12.24 0.99 -5.81
C GLN A 53 11.31 2.19 -5.95
N VAL A 54 10.55 2.50 -4.89
CA VAL A 54 9.61 3.61 -4.85
C VAL A 54 9.96 4.56 -3.70
N ILE A 55 9.78 5.86 -3.88
CA ILE A 55 9.76 6.87 -2.82
C ILE A 55 8.32 7.36 -2.67
N PHE A 56 7.67 6.99 -1.57
CA PHE A 56 6.43 7.63 -1.15
C PHE A 56 6.79 8.98 -0.54
N TYR A 57 6.21 10.06 -1.06
CA TYR A 57 6.51 11.41 -0.62
C TYR A 57 5.23 12.19 -0.32
N ASN A 58 4.96 12.41 0.97
CA ASN A 58 3.76 13.08 1.45
C ASN A 58 3.89 14.60 1.28
N ARG A 59 3.20 15.16 0.27
CA ARG A 59 3.06 16.61 0.04
C ARG A 59 1.75 17.17 0.61
N SER A 60 1.00 16.36 1.36
CA SER A 60 -0.23 16.77 2.03
C SER A 60 0.03 17.27 3.46
N PRO A 61 -0.89 18.04 4.06
CA PRO A 61 -0.85 18.38 5.49
C PRO A 61 -1.37 17.25 6.40
N ARG A 62 -1.74 16.08 5.84
CA ARG A 62 -2.30 14.95 6.59
C ARG A 62 -1.21 13.96 7.00
N VAL A 63 -1.47 13.18 8.06
CA VAL A 63 -0.73 11.94 8.31
C VAL A 63 -1.28 10.89 7.35
N VAL A 64 -0.45 10.36 6.47
CA VAL A 64 -0.89 9.40 5.45
C VAL A 64 -0.74 7.97 5.96
N LEU A 65 -1.77 7.16 5.72
CA LEU A 65 -1.72 5.71 5.78
C LEU A 65 -1.60 5.15 4.34
N PRO A 66 -0.43 4.62 3.94
CA PRO A 66 -0.31 3.87 2.70
C PRO A 66 -0.97 2.50 2.87
N VAL A 67 -1.68 2.05 1.84
CA VAL A 67 -2.32 0.74 1.77
C VAL A 67 -1.87 0.04 0.49
N CYS A 68 -1.35 -1.17 0.61
CA CYS A 68 -1.16 -2.07 -0.53
C CYS A 68 -2.35 -3.02 -0.61
N LEU A 69 -2.73 -3.42 -1.81
CA LEU A 69 -3.60 -4.59 -2.02
C LEU A 69 -2.71 -5.83 -2.08
N ASN A 70 -3.06 -6.94 -1.44
CA ASN A 70 -2.34 -8.21 -1.65
C ASN A 70 -2.75 -8.87 -2.98
N PHE A 71 -2.29 -10.10 -3.23
CA PHE A 71 -2.59 -10.83 -4.46
C PHE A 71 -4.04 -11.31 -4.55
N ASP A 72 -4.73 -11.39 -3.41
CA ASP A 72 -6.13 -11.77 -3.28
C ASP A 72 -7.08 -10.56 -3.33
N GLY A 73 -6.54 -9.33 -3.21
CA GLY A 73 -7.27 -8.06 -3.24
C GLY A 73 -7.57 -7.46 -1.86
N GLU A 74 -7.04 -8.05 -0.80
CA GLU A 74 -7.25 -7.57 0.57
C GLU A 74 -6.38 -6.36 0.91
N VAL A 75 -6.92 -5.50 1.78
CA VAL A 75 -6.31 -4.25 2.26
C VAL A 75 -5.20 -4.53 3.28
N GLN A 76 -3.96 -4.22 2.92
CA GLN A 76 -2.78 -4.37 3.78
C GLN A 76 -2.19 -2.98 4.15
N PRO A 77 -2.37 -2.50 5.40
CA PRO A 77 -1.89 -1.18 5.83
C PRO A 77 -0.38 -1.17 6.13
N TYR A 78 0.30 -0.08 5.76
CA TYR A 78 1.73 0.15 6.00
C TYR A 78 1.99 1.27 7.01
N LEU A 79 3.22 1.35 7.53
CA LEU A 79 3.59 2.36 8.53
C LEU A 79 3.46 3.79 7.96
N THR A 80 2.76 4.64 8.71
CA THR A 80 2.30 5.97 8.31
C THR A 80 3.44 6.94 7.95
N LEU A 81 3.07 7.98 7.19
CA LEU A 81 3.95 9.06 6.74
C LEU A 81 3.45 10.41 7.31
N PRO A 82 4.20 11.05 8.22
CA PRO A 82 3.88 12.40 8.67
C PRO A 82 3.87 13.44 7.52
N PRO A 83 3.22 14.60 7.70
CA PRO A 83 3.21 15.69 6.72
C PRO A 83 4.62 16.08 6.25
N SER A 84 4.78 16.36 4.96
CA SER A 84 6.05 16.77 4.34
C SER A 84 7.22 15.77 4.50
N THR A 85 6.95 14.47 4.68
CA THR A 85 7.99 13.42 4.80
C THR A 85 8.05 12.47 3.61
N GLY A 86 9.21 11.86 3.40
CA GLY A 86 9.45 10.83 2.39
C GLY A 86 9.93 9.51 2.99
N ARG A 87 9.55 8.39 2.37
CA ARG A 87 9.98 7.02 2.75
C ARG A 87 10.31 6.21 1.49
N ARG A 88 11.45 5.51 1.48
CA ARG A 88 11.77 4.48 0.47
C ARG A 88 10.99 3.21 0.78
N ILE A 89 10.39 2.62 -0.25
CA ILE A 89 9.58 1.40 -0.19
C ILE A 89 10.13 0.42 -1.23
N HIS A 90 10.37 -0.81 -0.79
CA HIS A 90 10.57 -1.95 -1.67
C HIS A 90 9.19 -2.45 -2.08
N SER A 91 8.85 -2.30 -3.36
CA SER A 91 7.64 -2.86 -3.95
C SER A 91 8.01 -3.69 -5.19
N TYR A 92 7.02 -4.14 -5.95
CA TYR A 92 7.22 -4.88 -7.20
C TYR A 92 6.36 -4.29 -8.31
N ARG A 93 6.72 -4.52 -9.58
CA ARG A 93 5.88 -4.06 -10.71
C ARG A 93 4.48 -4.67 -10.59
N GLY A 94 3.45 -3.86 -10.80
CA GLY A 94 2.07 -4.35 -10.75
C GLY A 94 1.51 -4.53 -9.33
N HIS A 95 2.20 -4.07 -8.28
CA HIS A 95 1.56 -3.90 -6.97
C HIS A 95 0.63 -2.69 -6.98
N LEU A 96 -0.51 -2.79 -6.31
CA LEU A 96 -1.51 -1.73 -6.27
C LEU A 96 -1.53 -1.03 -4.92
N TRP A 97 -1.41 0.30 -4.94
CA TRP A 97 -1.34 1.14 -3.76
C TRP A 97 -2.40 2.25 -3.77
N VAL A 98 -3.03 2.48 -2.62
CA VAL A 98 -3.89 3.64 -2.35
C VAL A 98 -3.42 4.35 -1.07
N PHE A 99 -3.80 5.61 -0.90
CA PHE A 99 -3.30 6.46 0.20
C PHE A 99 -4.46 7.16 0.88
N LEU A 100 -4.51 7.07 2.21
CA LEU A 100 -5.63 7.57 3.03
C LEU A 100 -5.11 8.55 4.09
N ASP A 101 -5.97 9.43 4.59
CA ASP A 101 -5.75 10.08 5.89
C ASP A 101 -5.82 9.02 7.00
N ALA A 102 -4.76 8.92 7.82
CA ALA A 102 -4.63 7.89 8.84
C ALA A 102 -5.61 8.05 10.04
N GLY A 103 -6.28 9.20 10.16
CA GLY A 103 -7.25 9.48 11.22
C GLY A 103 -8.71 9.46 10.75
N THR A 104 -9.00 9.77 9.48
CA THR A 104 -10.36 9.84 8.94
C THR A 104 -10.68 8.84 7.83
N SER A 105 -9.69 8.12 7.32
CA SER A 105 -9.78 7.26 6.13
C SER A 105 -10.16 7.97 4.83
N ASP A 106 -10.15 9.32 4.79
CA ASP A 106 -10.41 10.08 3.56
C ASP A 106 -9.34 9.77 2.50
N GLY A 107 -9.77 9.47 1.27
CA GLY A 107 -8.89 9.22 0.14
C GLY A 107 -8.00 10.42 -0.21
N LEU A 108 -6.75 10.14 -0.56
CA LEU A 108 -5.73 11.09 -1.01
C LEU A 108 -5.23 10.69 -2.40
N LEU A 109 -4.86 11.69 -3.22
CA LEU A 109 -4.31 11.42 -4.54
C LEU A 109 -2.82 11.13 -4.46
N VAL A 110 -2.34 10.28 -5.37
CA VAL A 110 -0.93 9.96 -5.59
C VAL A 110 -0.62 10.24 -7.06
N ASN A 111 0.32 11.14 -7.35
CA ASN A 111 0.62 11.60 -8.71
C ASN A 111 -0.62 12.10 -9.50
N GLN A 112 -1.63 12.61 -8.79
CA GLN A 112 -2.95 13.06 -9.29
C GLN A 112 -3.96 11.95 -9.66
N THR A 113 -3.67 10.68 -9.39
CA THR A 113 -4.62 9.55 -9.46
C THR A 113 -4.99 9.05 -8.06
N GLU A 114 -6.10 8.33 -7.90
CA GLU A 114 -6.47 7.71 -6.60
C GLU A 114 -5.63 6.46 -6.29
N LEU A 115 -5.05 5.85 -7.32
CA LEU A 115 -4.31 4.60 -7.27
C LEU A 115 -2.92 4.75 -7.91
N PHE A 116 -1.93 4.06 -7.35
CA PHE A 116 -0.55 4.01 -7.85
C PHE A 116 -0.11 2.57 -8.11
N VAL A 117 0.51 2.36 -9.28
CA VAL A 117 1.16 1.09 -9.66
C VAL A 117 2.64 1.37 -9.92
N PRO A 118 3.59 0.69 -9.25
CA PRO A 118 5.00 0.75 -9.62
C PRO A 118 5.22 0.14 -11.01
N SER A 119 5.98 0.84 -11.85
CA SER A 119 6.61 0.30 -13.05
C SER A 119 8.05 -0.15 -12.75
N LEU A 120 8.86 -0.45 -13.77
CA LEU A 120 10.29 -0.74 -13.60
C LEU A 120 11.09 0.55 -13.42
N ASN A 121 12.18 0.49 -12.65
CA ASN A 121 13.10 1.61 -12.46
C ASN A 121 13.94 1.86 -13.72
N VAL A 122 13.66 2.94 -14.44
CA VAL A 122 14.50 3.44 -15.55
C VAL A 122 15.80 4.00 -14.98
N ASP A 123 16.94 3.61 -15.55
CA ASP A 123 18.30 4.04 -15.15
C ASP A 123 18.60 3.93 -13.64
N GLY A 124 17.97 2.98 -12.96
CA GLY A 124 18.07 2.78 -11.51
C GLY A 124 17.43 3.90 -10.67
N GLN A 125 16.70 4.84 -11.27
CA GLN A 125 16.02 5.92 -10.54
C GLN A 125 14.78 5.39 -9.82
N PRO A 126 14.57 5.76 -8.54
CA PRO A 126 13.37 5.40 -7.80
C PRO A 126 12.14 6.13 -8.35
N ILE A 127 11.01 5.43 -8.43
CA ILE A 127 9.74 6.03 -8.85
C ILE A 127 9.20 6.88 -7.70
N PHE A 128 8.74 8.10 -7.96
CA PHE A 128 8.13 8.95 -6.95
C PHE A 128 6.61 8.78 -6.93
N ALA A 129 6.06 8.43 -5.77
CA ALA A 129 4.63 8.48 -5.47
C ALA A 129 4.37 9.75 -4.64
N ASN A 130 3.99 10.83 -5.32
CA ASN A 130 3.78 12.14 -4.71
C ASN A 130 2.34 12.24 -4.20
N ILE A 131 2.17 12.11 -2.88
CA ILE A 131 0.85 12.05 -2.24
C ILE A 131 0.37 13.48 -1.95
N THR A 132 -0.82 13.83 -2.40
CA THR A 132 -1.40 15.18 -2.35
C THR A 132 -2.85 15.14 -1.89
N LEU A 133 -3.27 16.18 -1.18
CA LEU A 133 -4.68 16.39 -0.84
C LEU A 133 -5.46 16.69 -2.14
N PRO A 134 -6.56 15.98 -2.46
CA PRO A 134 -7.44 16.35 -3.57
C PRO A 134 -8.15 17.68 -3.31
N VAL A 135 -8.66 18.29 -4.37
CA VAL A 135 -9.62 19.39 -4.28
C VAL A 135 -11.00 18.80 -3.99
N TYR A 136 -11.26 18.50 -2.71
CA TYR A 136 -12.59 18.02 -2.27
C TYR A 136 -13.69 19.01 -2.64
N THR A 137 -14.90 18.50 -2.91
CA THR A 137 -16.09 19.35 -3.03
C THR A 137 -16.35 20.08 -1.70
N LEU A 138 -16.96 21.27 -1.76
CA LEU A 138 -17.32 22.01 -0.54
C LEU A 138 -18.22 21.19 0.40
N LYS A 139 -19.10 20.32 -0.16
CA LYS A 139 -19.90 19.37 0.63
C LYS A 139 -18.98 18.42 1.41
N GLN A 140 -18.07 17.70 0.73
CA GLN A 140 -17.18 16.73 1.37
C GLN A 140 -16.27 17.39 2.42
N TRP A 141 -15.72 18.57 2.12
CA TRP A 141 -14.87 19.30 3.06
C TRP A 141 -15.64 19.73 4.32
N CYS A 142 -16.87 20.22 4.18
CA CYS A 142 -17.73 20.50 5.32
C CYS A 142 -18.09 19.25 6.13
N LEU A 143 -18.34 18.10 5.48
CA LEU A 143 -18.58 16.82 6.18
C LEU A 143 -17.35 16.37 6.98
N GLN A 144 -16.14 16.46 6.41
CA GLN A 144 -14.88 16.19 7.13
C GLN A 144 -14.73 17.05 8.38
N VAL A 145 -14.94 18.37 8.24
CA VAL A 145 -14.86 19.32 9.37
C VAL A 145 -15.89 18.99 10.45
N VAL A 146 -17.17 18.76 10.11
CA VAL A 146 -18.21 18.40 11.10
C VAL A 146 -17.88 17.06 11.79
N ARG A 147 -17.44 16.04 11.04
CA ARG A 147 -17.03 14.74 11.60
C ARG A 147 -15.86 14.85 12.59
N SER A 148 -14.99 15.86 12.44
CA SER A 148 -13.88 16.13 13.38
C SER A 148 -14.28 16.92 14.64
N LEU A 149 -15.46 17.56 14.64
CA LEU A 149 -15.92 18.44 15.72
C LEU A 149 -17.10 17.86 16.51
N VAL A 150 -17.85 16.93 15.92
CA VAL A 150 -19.07 16.34 16.48
C VAL A 150 -18.89 14.82 16.53
N LYS A 151 -19.39 14.17 17.59
CA LYS A 151 -19.36 12.71 17.71
C LYS A 151 -20.47 12.07 16.86
N PRO A 152 -20.29 10.82 16.37
CA PRO A 152 -21.34 10.11 15.63
C PRO A 152 -22.68 10.03 16.37
N GLU A 153 -22.66 9.79 17.68
CA GLU A 153 -23.86 9.78 18.53
C GLU A 153 -24.65 11.10 18.51
N ASP A 154 -23.99 12.22 18.21
CA ASP A 154 -24.55 13.57 18.24
C ASP A 154 -24.95 14.09 16.84
N TYR A 155 -24.62 13.40 15.73
CA TYR A 155 -24.94 13.87 14.37
C TYR A 155 -26.44 14.16 14.19
N ARG A 156 -27.31 13.25 14.65
CA ARG A 156 -28.78 13.38 14.59
C ARG A 156 -29.37 14.47 15.51
N ARG A 157 -28.52 15.22 16.24
CA ARG A 157 -28.90 16.34 17.12
C ARG A 157 -28.55 17.72 16.54
N LEU A 158 -27.84 17.77 15.41
CA LEU A 158 -27.52 19.01 14.70
C LEU A 158 -28.77 19.57 14.02
N ASP A 159 -28.96 20.90 14.00
CA ASP A 159 -30.11 21.53 13.34
C ASP A 159 -29.86 21.66 11.82
N ILE A 160 -29.94 20.54 11.10
CA ILE A 160 -29.63 20.43 9.66
C ILE A 160 -30.66 19.60 8.88
N ALA A 161 -30.63 19.73 7.55
CA ALA A 161 -31.51 18.97 6.65
C ALA A 161 -31.30 17.46 6.77
N ARG A 162 -32.38 16.67 6.71
CA ARG A 162 -32.34 15.23 7.08
C ARG A 162 -31.37 14.37 6.29
N SER A 163 -31.21 14.64 4.99
CA SER A 163 -30.24 13.94 4.14
C SER A 163 -28.79 14.16 4.57
N LEU A 164 -28.48 15.29 5.22
CA LEU A 164 -27.13 15.59 5.70
C LEU A 164 -26.72 14.71 6.91
N TYR A 165 -27.67 14.08 7.62
CA TYR A 165 -27.31 13.09 8.64
C TYR A 165 -26.80 11.80 8.00
N GLU A 166 -27.45 11.34 6.92
CA GLU A 166 -27.03 10.18 6.14
C GLU A 166 -25.66 10.46 5.48
N ASP A 167 -25.48 11.66 4.92
CA ASP A 167 -24.18 12.13 4.43
C ASP A 167 -23.09 12.17 5.53
N LEU A 168 -23.44 12.50 6.78
CA LEU A 168 -22.47 12.51 7.89
C LEU A 168 -22.10 11.10 8.35
N GLU A 169 -23.09 10.21 8.46
CA GLU A 169 -22.94 8.81 8.88
C GLU A 169 -22.20 7.94 7.85
N ASP A 170 -22.23 8.30 6.56
CA ASP A 170 -21.51 7.57 5.50
C ASP A 170 -19.99 7.86 5.49
N HIS A 171 -19.30 7.38 6.52
CA HIS A 171 -17.86 7.59 6.71
C HIS A 171 -17.01 7.02 5.55
N PRO A 172 -15.83 7.63 5.27
CA PRO A 172 -14.91 7.16 4.24
C PRO A 172 -14.48 5.72 4.50
N ASN A 173 -14.44 4.90 3.46
CA ASN A 173 -14.15 3.48 3.61
C ASN A 173 -13.46 2.94 2.36
N VAL A 174 -12.20 2.52 2.54
CA VAL A 174 -11.35 2.03 1.46
C VAL A 174 -11.96 0.87 0.67
N SER A 175 -12.75 -0.02 1.28
CA SER A 175 -13.41 -1.11 0.54
C SER A 175 -14.45 -0.59 -0.46
N LYS A 176 -15.23 0.45 -0.10
CA LYS A 176 -16.17 1.09 -1.04
C LYS A 176 -15.44 1.75 -2.21
N ASP A 177 -14.32 2.43 -1.94
CA ASP A 177 -13.51 3.05 -2.99
C ASP A 177 -12.89 2.00 -3.92
N LEU A 178 -12.42 0.88 -3.36
CA LEU A 178 -11.89 -0.27 -4.13
C LEU A 178 -12.96 -1.04 -4.93
N GLU A 179 -14.25 -0.92 -4.59
CA GLU A 179 -15.37 -1.46 -5.39
C GLU A 179 -15.78 -0.52 -6.54
N ARG A 180 -15.57 0.80 -6.38
CA ARG A 180 -15.78 1.82 -7.42
C ARG A 180 -14.66 1.83 -8.46
N LEU A 181 -13.40 1.84 -8.01
CA LEU A 181 -12.20 2.00 -8.84
C LEU A 181 -12.10 1.07 -10.07
N PRO A 182 -12.46 -0.23 -10.01
CA PRO A 182 -12.43 -1.12 -11.18
C PRO A 182 -13.33 -0.66 -12.33
N GLN A 183 -14.48 -0.04 -12.02
CA GLN A 183 -15.44 0.40 -13.04
C GLN A 183 -14.83 1.57 -13.82
N GLU A 184 -14.37 2.58 -13.11
CA GLU A 184 -13.70 3.76 -13.67
C GLU A 184 -12.38 3.38 -14.38
N HIS A 185 -11.61 2.41 -13.87
CA HIS A 185 -10.35 2.01 -14.51
C HIS A 185 -10.56 1.20 -15.80
N ILE A 186 -11.66 0.45 -15.93
CA ILE A 186 -12.05 -0.21 -17.19
C ILE A 186 -12.55 0.85 -18.20
N GLU A 187 -13.45 1.74 -17.76
CA GLU A 187 -14.02 2.79 -18.60
C GLU A 187 -12.95 3.74 -19.16
N ASN A 188 -12.02 4.22 -18.31
CA ASN A 188 -10.92 5.08 -18.76
C ASN A 188 -9.90 4.38 -19.68
N GLN A 189 -9.73 3.05 -19.59
CA GLN A 189 -8.88 2.31 -20.54
C GLN A 189 -9.53 2.22 -21.93
N TRP A 190 -10.83 1.92 -22.00
CA TRP A 190 -11.55 1.86 -23.28
C TRP A 190 -11.52 3.21 -24.01
N MET A 191 -11.73 4.31 -23.29
CA MET A 191 -11.67 5.67 -23.86
C MET A 191 -10.24 6.08 -24.30
N ALA A 192 -9.19 5.47 -23.73
CA ALA A 192 -7.81 5.68 -24.15
C ALA A 192 -7.45 4.88 -25.42
N GLU A 193 -7.87 3.61 -25.49
CA GLU A 193 -7.70 2.78 -26.69
C GLU A 193 -8.44 3.41 -27.90
N GLU A 194 -9.66 3.93 -27.72
CA GLU A 194 -10.38 4.68 -28.77
C GLU A 194 -9.71 6.00 -29.19
N THR A 195 -8.72 6.52 -28.45
CA THR A 195 -8.00 7.75 -28.85
C THR A 195 -6.60 7.50 -29.43
N GLU A 196 -6.03 6.31 -29.31
CA GLU A 196 -4.80 5.93 -30.03
C GLU A 196 -5.08 5.43 -31.46
N ASP A 197 -6.24 4.80 -31.72
CA ASP A 197 -6.63 4.25 -33.04
C ASP A 197 -6.98 5.32 -34.12
N PHE A 198 -6.89 6.62 -33.79
CA PHE A 198 -7.33 7.74 -34.64
C PHE A 198 -6.24 8.73 -35.09
N ASN A 199 -4.95 8.44 -34.88
CA ASN A 199 -3.86 9.42 -35.08
C ASN A 199 -2.60 8.89 -35.80
#